data_AF-A0A127JT48-F1
#
_entry.id   AF-A0A127JT48-F1
#
_cell.length_a   1.000
_cell.length_b   1.000
_cell.length_c   1.000
_cell.angle_alpha   90.00
_cell.angle_beta   90.00
_cell.angle_gamma   90.00
#
_symmetry.space_group_name_H-M   'P 1'
#
loop_
_entity.id
_entity.type
_entity.pdbx_description
1 polymer ?
#
loop_
_entity_poly.entity_id
_entity_poly.type
_entity_poly.pdbx_seq_one_letter_code
_entity_poly.pdbx_strand_id
1 'polypeptide(L)'
;MIRFVPDTWRDALLRPLAMAAPDGGVYIETMAPDFRFMFVLSLLAILPALLLLKRHRPELPLRPVTLLLAITALAFVPWLMTTGNGRYFMVFLLAVGPLCLALVHLMPATRGFRLAAGACLIAVQAFAVYQSDSIRQWGLLPWKEAPYFKVELPEDMRTRPGTYVTMSSISYALIAPQLHPDSSWLSVTTLTTDRHKTAVGRRAHVLLSKAMPQLIVPVIPEHATAESLPDGEAIRGINLLLEPHALAVDQPPNCRLLPSESLASSPAFQQARATGNATVAGFWACPLRYPVAVSRPKISQTRFDAVFRKVETICPRFFRPGEASTQAIHGGEMREYFEADMKVYVMDDEVVLYRYKRSISPSRIGTVAEVMGGKARVDCSNIRGRSGLPWEREL
;
A
#
# COMPACT_ATOMS: atom_id res chain seq x y z
N MET A 1 2.16 1.43 -12.86
CA MET A 1 1.87 0.56 -11.69
C MET A 1 1.45 -0.82 -12.16
N ILE A 2 2.30 -1.83 -11.98
CA ILE A 2 2.01 -3.20 -12.43
C ILE A 2 1.42 -4.08 -11.32
N ARG A 3 1.19 -3.54 -10.12
CA ARG A 3 0.78 -4.29 -8.91
C ARG A 3 -0.41 -5.21 -9.14
N PHE A 4 -1.48 -4.73 -9.78
CA PHE A 4 -2.73 -5.48 -9.96
C PHE A 4 -2.95 -5.95 -11.40
N VAL A 5 -2.02 -5.62 -12.30
CA VAL A 5 -2.08 -6.06 -13.70
C VAL A 5 -1.82 -7.56 -13.74
N PRO A 6 -2.66 -8.35 -14.42
CA PRO A 6 -2.45 -9.80 -14.55
C PRO A 6 -1.09 -10.14 -15.16
N ASP A 7 -0.48 -11.23 -14.68
CA ASP A 7 0.80 -11.68 -15.22
C ASP A 7 0.61 -12.40 -16.56
N THR A 8 -0.50 -13.12 -16.71
CA THR A 8 -0.88 -13.86 -17.91
C THR A 8 -2.31 -13.58 -18.38
N TRP A 9 -2.64 -13.97 -19.62
CA TRP A 9 -4.01 -13.95 -20.13
C TRP A 9 -4.97 -14.83 -19.32
N ARG A 10 -4.46 -15.94 -18.76
CA ARG A 10 -5.23 -16.81 -17.85
C ARG A 10 -5.65 -16.03 -16.60
N ASP A 11 -4.73 -15.29 -15.99
CA ASP A 11 -5.04 -14.46 -14.81
C ASP A 11 -6.02 -13.34 -15.13
N ALA A 12 -5.96 -12.80 -16.36
CA ALA A 12 -6.89 -11.78 -16.83
C ALA A 12 -8.30 -12.36 -17.01
N LEU A 13 -8.41 -13.52 -17.66
CA LEU A 13 -9.68 -14.21 -17.93
C LEU A 13 -10.35 -14.69 -16.63
N LEU A 14 -9.55 -15.24 -15.71
CA LEU A 14 -10.03 -15.75 -14.42
C LEU A 14 -10.11 -14.66 -13.35
N ARG A 15 -9.78 -13.40 -13.67
CA ARG A 15 -9.86 -12.29 -12.71
C ARG A 15 -11.23 -12.14 -12.06
N PRO A 16 -12.36 -12.20 -12.78
CA PRO A 16 -13.69 -12.09 -12.16
C PRO A 16 -13.95 -13.18 -11.10
N LEU A 17 -13.36 -14.36 -11.28
CA LEU A 17 -13.43 -15.45 -10.30
C LEU A 17 -12.45 -15.22 -9.14
N ALA A 18 -11.21 -14.80 -9.46
CA ALA A 18 -10.18 -14.50 -8.47
C ALA A 18 -10.61 -13.40 -7.48
N MET A 19 -11.44 -12.45 -7.92
CA MET A 19 -11.97 -11.39 -7.06
C MET A 19 -12.83 -11.91 -5.91
N ALA A 20 -13.38 -13.13 -5.99
CA ALA A 20 -14.14 -13.75 -4.90
C ALA A 20 -13.23 -14.33 -3.79
N ALA A 21 -11.93 -14.51 -4.05
CA ALA A 21 -11.00 -15.02 -3.05
C ALA A 21 -10.80 -14.00 -1.92
N PRO A 22 -10.67 -14.43 -0.65
CA PRO A 22 -10.45 -13.55 0.49
C PRO A 22 -8.99 -13.09 0.57
N ASP A 23 -8.41 -12.66 -0.55
CA ASP A 23 -7.00 -12.30 -0.66
C ASP A 23 -6.84 -10.80 -0.92
N GLY A 24 -5.86 -10.20 -0.26
CA GLY A 24 -5.43 -8.86 -0.62
C GLY A 24 -4.59 -8.86 -1.88
N GLY A 25 -4.57 -7.74 -2.62
CA GLY A 25 -3.69 -7.59 -3.78
C GLY A 25 -4.24 -8.23 -5.06
N VAL A 26 -5.49 -8.69 -5.06
CA VAL A 26 -6.14 -9.22 -6.26
C VAL A 26 -6.55 -8.08 -7.18
N TYR A 27 -7.22 -7.07 -6.64
CA TYR A 27 -7.60 -5.85 -7.37
C TYR A 27 -7.60 -4.62 -6.46
N ILE A 28 -7.55 -4.79 -5.14
CA ILE A 28 -7.35 -3.73 -4.15
C ILE A 28 -6.33 -4.20 -3.10
N GLU A 29 -5.75 -3.28 -2.34
CA GLU A 29 -4.71 -3.63 -1.38
C GLU A 29 -5.20 -4.55 -0.25
N THR A 30 -6.44 -4.39 0.19
CA THR A 30 -7.08 -5.15 1.26
C THR A 30 -7.70 -6.45 0.77
N MET A 31 -8.00 -7.35 1.71
CA MET A 31 -8.93 -8.44 1.46
C MET A 31 -10.31 -7.84 1.18
N ALA A 32 -10.82 -8.03 -0.03
CA ALA A 32 -12.10 -7.50 -0.47
C ALA A 32 -12.81 -8.51 -1.39
N PRO A 33 -13.25 -9.66 -0.85
CA PRO A 33 -13.89 -10.70 -1.65
C PRO A 33 -15.17 -10.17 -2.30
N ASP A 34 -15.28 -10.34 -3.61
CA ASP A 34 -16.39 -9.89 -4.45
C ASP A 34 -16.96 -11.06 -5.25
N PHE A 35 -17.98 -11.70 -4.70
CA PHE A 35 -18.68 -12.82 -5.31
C PHE A 35 -19.62 -12.38 -6.44
N ARG A 36 -19.88 -11.07 -6.60
CA ARG A 36 -20.89 -10.59 -7.55
C ARG A 36 -20.51 -10.95 -8.99
N PHE A 37 -19.24 -10.92 -9.33
CA PHE A 37 -18.76 -11.37 -10.65
C PHE A 37 -18.95 -12.87 -10.88
N MET A 38 -18.67 -13.71 -9.87
CA MET A 38 -18.95 -15.14 -9.92
C MET A 38 -20.44 -15.41 -10.11
N PHE A 39 -21.32 -14.61 -9.47
CA PHE A 39 -22.76 -14.70 -9.65
C PHE A 39 -23.18 -14.34 -11.07
N VAL A 40 -22.66 -13.25 -11.64
CA VAL A 40 -22.91 -12.90 -13.05
C VAL A 40 -22.53 -14.05 -13.97
N LEU A 41 -21.32 -14.60 -13.83
CA LEU A 41 -20.87 -15.71 -14.67
C LEU A 41 -21.76 -16.95 -14.54
N SER A 42 -22.14 -17.30 -13.30
CA SER A 42 -23.02 -18.44 -13.02
C SER A 42 -24.42 -18.23 -13.62
N LEU A 43 -24.98 -17.04 -13.47
CA LEU A 43 -26.29 -16.69 -14.03
C LEU A 43 -26.27 -16.67 -15.56
N LEU A 44 -25.19 -16.20 -16.18
CA LEU A 44 -25.01 -16.23 -17.64
C LEU A 44 -24.90 -17.66 -18.20
N ALA A 45 -24.36 -18.60 -17.42
CA ALA A 45 -24.31 -20.01 -17.80
C ALA A 45 -25.68 -20.70 -17.63
N ILE A 46 -26.40 -20.40 -16.54
CA ILE A 46 -27.66 -21.05 -16.18
C ILE A 46 -28.85 -20.51 -16.99
N LEU A 47 -28.91 -19.20 -17.21
CA LEU A 47 -30.08 -18.55 -17.82
C LEU A 47 -30.41 -19.09 -19.23
N PRO A 48 -29.45 -19.26 -20.17
CA PRO A 48 -29.73 -19.84 -21.47
C PRO A 48 -30.27 -21.27 -21.38
N ALA A 49 -29.70 -22.10 -20.50
CA ALA A 49 -30.15 -23.48 -20.29
C ALA A 49 -31.62 -23.51 -19.80
N LEU A 50 -31.97 -22.65 -18.83
CA LEU A 50 -33.34 -22.52 -18.34
C LEU A 50 -34.31 -21.99 -19.41
N LEU A 51 -33.87 -21.06 -20.26
CA LEU A 51 -34.68 -20.53 -21.36
C LEU A 51 -34.90 -21.55 -22.49
N LEU A 52 -33.94 -22.43 -22.74
CA LEU A 52 -34.08 -23.53 -23.71
C LEU A 52 -35.06 -24.61 -23.23
N LEU A 53 -35.11 -24.87 -21.92
CA LEU A 53 -36.02 -25.86 -21.33
C LEU A 53 -37.48 -25.40 -21.30
N LYS A 54 -37.78 -24.10 -21.45
CA LYS A 54 -39.14 -23.57 -21.43
C LYS A 54 -39.73 -23.37 -22.82
N ARG A 55 -40.91 -23.96 -23.04
CA ARG A 55 -41.73 -23.79 -24.26
C ARG A 55 -42.33 -22.38 -24.43
N HIS A 56 -42.39 -21.57 -23.38
CA HIS A 56 -42.89 -20.19 -23.44
C HIS A 56 -41.79 -19.22 -23.02
N ARG A 57 -41.43 -18.32 -23.94
CA ARG A 57 -40.47 -17.25 -23.71
C ARG A 57 -41.24 -16.00 -23.26
N PRO A 58 -41.12 -15.57 -21.99
CA PRO A 58 -41.68 -14.28 -21.60
C PRO A 58 -41.02 -13.15 -22.39
N GLU A 59 -41.76 -12.08 -22.69
CA GLU A 59 -41.19 -10.84 -23.22
C GLU A 59 -40.33 -10.21 -22.13
N LEU A 60 -39.02 -10.40 -22.26
CA LEU A 60 -38.04 -9.93 -21.28
C LEU A 60 -37.43 -8.61 -21.75
N PRO A 61 -37.29 -7.59 -20.88
CA PRO A 61 -36.58 -6.36 -21.21
C PRO A 61 -35.05 -6.62 -21.24
N LEU A 62 -34.59 -7.34 -22.26
CA LEU A 62 -33.20 -7.77 -22.40
C LEU A 62 -32.25 -6.60 -22.69
N ARG A 63 -32.73 -5.53 -23.33
CA ARG A 63 -31.90 -4.40 -23.78
C ARG A 63 -31.12 -3.70 -22.65
N PRO A 64 -31.73 -3.26 -21.53
CA PRO A 64 -30.96 -2.63 -20.44
C PRO A 64 -29.95 -3.58 -19.81
N VAL A 65 -30.30 -4.85 -19.62
CA VAL A 65 -29.42 -5.86 -19.01
C VAL A 65 -28.22 -6.16 -19.91
N THR A 66 -28.48 -6.36 -21.20
CA THR A 66 -27.43 -6.62 -22.21
C THR A 66 -26.52 -5.41 -22.39
N LEU A 67 -27.06 -4.19 -22.39
CA LEU A 67 -26.27 -2.96 -22.45
C LEU A 67 -25.36 -2.83 -21.22
N LEU A 68 -25.90 -3.03 -20.01
CA LEU A 68 -25.12 -2.95 -18.78
C LEU A 68 -24.02 -4.01 -18.72
N LEU A 69 -24.35 -5.25 -19.10
CA LEU A 69 -23.39 -6.34 -19.22
C LEU A 69 -22.28 -6.01 -20.22
N ALA A 70 -22.65 -5.56 -21.42
CA ALA A 70 -21.70 -5.24 -22.48
C ALA A 70 -20.76 -4.11 -22.08
N ILE A 71 -21.29 -3.01 -21.54
CA ILE A 71 -20.47 -1.89 -21.08
C ILE A 71 -19.54 -2.33 -19.94
N THR A 72 -20.03 -3.12 -18.98
CA THR A 72 -19.21 -3.62 -17.86
C THR A 72 -18.08 -4.52 -18.36
N ALA A 73 -18.39 -5.45 -19.28
CA ALA A 73 -17.40 -6.36 -19.87
C ALA A 73 -16.36 -5.61 -20.72
N LEU A 74 -16.81 -4.64 -21.54
CA LEU A 74 -15.92 -3.82 -22.37
C LEU A 74 -15.02 -2.94 -21.52
N ALA A 75 -15.51 -2.37 -20.42
CA ALA A 75 -14.72 -1.56 -19.50
C ALA A 75 -13.68 -2.39 -18.72
N PHE A 76 -13.92 -3.68 -18.53
CA PHE A 76 -13.02 -4.59 -17.83
C PHE A 76 -11.66 -4.73 -18.55
N VAL A 77 -11.66 -4.72 -19.88
CA VAL A 77 -10.46 -4.87 -20.72
C VAL A 77 -9.45 -3.73 -20.50
N PRO A 78 -9.76 -2.44 -20.76
CA PRO A 78 -8.82 -1.35 -20.56
C PRO A 78 -8.44 -1.19 -19.08
N TRP A 79 -9.33 -1.54 -18.15
CA TRP A 79 -9.02 -1.53 -16.73
C TRP A 79 -7.88 -2.50 -16.38
N LEU A 80 -7.97 -3.75 -16.80
CA LEU A 80 -6.92 -4.76 -16.56
C LEU A 80 -5.63 -4.47 -17.33
N MET A 81 -5.73 -3.89 -18.53
CA MET A 81 -4.55 -3.54 -19.33
C MET A 81 -3.74 -2.37 -18.73
N THR A 82 -4.40 -1.46 -18.00
CA THR A 82 -3.74 -0.23 -17.52
C THR A 82 -3.28 -0.33 -16.07
N THR A 83 -4.16 -0.76 -15.16
CA THR A 83 -3.87 -0.69 -13.71
C THR A 83 -4.25 -1.96 -12.96
N GLY A 84 -5.39 -2.59 -13.29
CA GLY A 84 -6.04 -3.62 -12.49
C GLY A 84 -6.48 -3.16 -11.09
N ASN A 85 -6.36 -1.88 -10.75
CA ASN A 85 -6.70 -1.37 -9.42
C ASN A 85 -8.20 -1.02 -9.35
N GLY A 86 -8.92 -1.65 -8.43
CA GLY A 86 -10.36 -1.52 -8.23
C GLY A 86 -10.82 -0.09 -7.95
N ARG A 87 -9.96 0.78 -7.42
CA ARG A 87 -10.28 2.20 -7.21
C ARG A 87 -10.66 2.91 -8.50
N TYR A 88 -10.02 2.54 -9.61
CA TYR A 88 -10.31 3.10 -10.93
C TYR A 88 -11.46 2.37 -11.66
N PHE A 89 -11.96 1.27 -11.10
CA PHE A 89 -13.08 0.48 -11.64
C PHE A 89 -14.34 0.57 -10.77
N MET A 90 -14.35 1.46 -9.77
CA MET A 90 -15.37 1.54 -8.73
C MET A 90 -16.80 1.67 -9.28
N VAL A 91 -16.98 2.47 -10.33
CA VAL A 91 -18.29 2.69 -10.96
C VAL A 91 -18.88 1.37 -11.47
N PHE A 92 -18.07 0.54 -12.12
CA PHE A 92 -18.50 -0.76 -12.62
C PHE A 92 -18.63 -1.79 -11.50
N LEU A 93 -17.76 -1.76 -10.49
CA LEU A 93 -17.93 -2.57 -9.28
C LEU A 93 -19.30 -2.31 -8.63
N LEU A 94 -19.76 -1.06 -8.57
CA LEU A 94 -21.09 -0.72 -8.05
C LEU A 94 -22.21 -1.24 -8.96
N ALA A 95 -22.02 -1.19 -10.28
CA ALA A 95 -23.01 -1.58 -11.27
C ALA A 95 -23.24 -3.11 -11.38
N VAL A 96 -22.26 -3.93 -10.99
CA VAL A 96 -22.39 -5.41 -11.02
C VAL A 96 -23.47 -5.92 -10.05
N GLY A 97 -23.69 -5.25 -8.92
CA GLY A 97 -24.76 -5.62 -7.98
C GLY A 97 -26.15 -5.56 -8.63
N PRO A 98 -26.58 -4.39 -9.16
CA PRO A 98 -27.80 -4.28 -9.96
C PRO A 98 -27.86 -5.25 -11.14
N LEU A 99 -26.74 -5.51 -11.83
CA LEU A 99 -26.67 -6.48 -12.92
C LEU A 99 -27.03 -7.90 -12.46
N CYS A 100 -26.52 -8.35 -11.30
CA CYS A 100 -26.90 -9.64 -10.71
C CYS A 100 -28.41 -9.76 -10.50
N LEU A 101 -29.03 -8.74 -9.90
CA LEU A 101 -30.47 -8.74 -9.64
C LEU A 101 -31.30 -8.68 -10.93
N ALA A 102 -30.81 -7.95 -11.94
CA ALA A 102 -31.43 -7.93 -13.25
C ALA A 102 -31.39 -9.32 -13.91
N LEU A 103 -30.25 -10.02 -13.88
CA LEU A 103 -30.13 -11.39 -14.39
C LEU A 103 -31.02 -12.39 -13.63
N VAL A 104 -31.11 -12.27 -12.30
CA VAL A 104 -32.05 -13.04 -11.47
C VAL A 104 -33.50 -12.76 -11.88
N HIS A 105 -33.84 -11.50 -12.16
CA HIS A 105 -35.18 -11.10 -12.58
C HIS A 105 -35.57 -11.75 -13.92
N LEU A 106 -34.61 -11.89 -14.84
CA LEU A 106 -34.80 -12.53 -16.15
C LEU A 106 -35.00 -14.06 -16.06
N MET A 107 -34.66 -14.70 -14.94
CA MET A 107 -34.84 -16.15 -14.80
C MET A 107 -36.31 -16.54 -14.97
N PRO A 108 -36.62 -17.60 -15.74
CA PRO A 108 -37.99 -18.06 -15.92
C PRO A 108 -38.48 -18.85 -14.69
N ALA A 109 -38.40 -18.26 -13.51
CA ALA A 109 -38.76 -18.86 -12.23
C ALA A 109 -39.92 -18.09 -11.56
N THR A 110 -40.51 -18.70 -10.52
CA THR A 110 -41.56 -18.04 -9.74
C THR A 110 -41.02 -16.78 -9.06
N ARG A 111 -41.92 -15.85 -8.70
CA ARG A 111 -41.54 -14.64 -7.96
C ARG A 111 -40.84 -14.99 -6.64
N GLY A 112 -41.34 -15.99 -5.91
CA GLY A 112 -40.74 -16.46 -4.67
C GLY A 112 -39.30 -16.95 -4.86
N PHE A 113 -39.04 -17.76 -5.89
CA PHE A 113 -37.68 -18.23 -6.18
C PHE A 113 -36.74 -17.07 -6.54
N ARG A 114 -37.17 -16.12 -7.38
CA ARG A 114 -36.35 -14.95 -7.75
C ARG A 114 -36.00 -14.09 -6.53
N LEU A 115 -36.96 -13.86 -5.64
CA LEU A 115 -36.72 -13.13 -4.38
C LEU A 115 -35.75 -13.88 -3.46
N ALA A 116 -35.94 -15.20 -3.29
CA ALA A 116 -35.05 -16.03 -2.49
C ALA A 116 -33.62 -16.06 -3.06
N ALA A 117 -33.47 -16.21 -4.38
CA ALA A 117 -32.17 -16.15 -5.06
C ALA A 117 -31.51 -14.79 -4.86
N GLY A 118 -32.21 -13.67 -5.09
CA GLY A 118 -31.69 -12.33 -4.86
C GLY A 118 -31.25 -12.10 -3.42
N ALA A 119 -32.06 -12.54 -2.44
CA ALA A 119 -31.72 -12.47 -1.03
C ALA A 119 -30.48 -13.32 -0.69
N CYS A 120 -30.35 -14.51 -1.28
CA CYS A 120 -29.19 -15.37 -1.11
C CYS A 120 -27.91 -14.71 -1.64
N LEU A 121 -27.94 -14.11 -2.84
CA LEU A 121 -26.77 -13.39 -3.39
C LEU A 121 -26.32 -12.25 -2.48
N ILE A 122 -27.27 -11.47 -1.95
CA ILE A 122 -27.01 -10.40 -1.00
C ILE A 122 -26.41 -10.97 0.30
N ALA A 123 -27.00 -12.04 0.85
CA ALA A 123 -26.54 -12.65 2.09
C ALA A 123 -25.10 -13.18 1.96
N VAL A 124 -24.76 -13.85 0.86
CA VAL A 124 -23.40 -14.37 0.62
C VAL A 124 -22.39 -13.23 0.50
N GLN A 125 -22.70 -12.19 -0.29
CA GLN A 125 -21.79 -11.04 -0.42
C GLN A 125 -21.65 -10.28 0.91
N ALA A 126 -22.74 -10.08 1.64
CA ALA A 126 -22.72 -9.42 2.94
C ALA A 126 -21.90 -10.23 3.95
N PHE A 127 -22.05 -11.54 3.97
CA PHE A 127 -21.25 -12.44 4.80
C PHE A 127 -19.76 -12.36 4.45
N ALA A 128 -19.41 -12.38 3.16
CA ALA A 128 -18.03 -12.25 2.71
C ALA A 128 -17.39 -10.92 3.15
N VAL A 129 -18.13 -9.81 3.00
CA VAL A 129 -17.68 -8.48 3.45
C VAL A 129 -17.52 -8.45 4.98
N TYR A 130 -18.49 -9.00 5.72
CA TYR A 130 -18.45 -9.11 7.17
C TYR A 130 -17.21 -9.88 7.66
N GLN A 131 -16.93 -11.03 7.06
CA GLN A 131 -15.78 -11.88 7.42
C GLN A 131 -14.44 -11.24 7.05
N SER A 132 -14.37 -10.41 6.00
CA SER A 132 -13.14 -9.73 5.60
C SER A 132 -12.74 -8.58 6.54
N ASP A 133 -13.65 -8.14 7.43
CA ASP A 133 -13.49 -7.02 8.37
C ASP A 133 -12.70 -5.81 7.81
N SER A 134 -12.93 -5.50 6.53
CA SER A 134 -12.18 -4.47 5.80
C SER A 134 -12.27 -3.09 6.45
N ILE A 135 -13.35 -2.83 7.19
CA ILE A 135 -13.59 -1.58 7.92
C ILE A 135 -12.65 -1.44 9.13
N ARG A 136 -12.47 -2.50 9.94
CA ARG A 136 -11.60 -2.42 11.13
C ARG A 136 -10.14 -2.68 10.80
N GLN A 137 -9.84 -3.51 9.80
CA GLN A 137 -8.47 -3.89 9.48
C GLN A 137 -7.69 -2.80 8.72
N TRP A 138 -8.36 -1.99 7.90
CA TRP A 138 -7.69 -0.98 7.07
C TRP A 138 -7.85 0.46 7.57
N GLY A 139 -8.88 0.72 8.39
CA GLY A 139 -8.99 1.99 9.08
C GLY A 139 -7.89 2.11 10.11
N LEU A 140 -6.87 2.94 9.85
CA LEU A 140 -5.88 3.29 10.88
C LEU A 140 -6.59 3.84 12.13
N LEU A 141 -7.68 4.60 11.92
CA LEU A 141 -8.47 5.27 12.93
C LEU A 141 -9.93 5.45 12.49
N PRO A 142 -10.89 5.44 13.43
CA PRO A 142 -12.28 5.74 13.13
C PRO A 142 -12.51 7.26 13.01
N TRP A 143 -13.10 7.72 11.91
CA TRP A 143 -13.40 9.14 11.65
C TRP A 143 -14.76 9.52 12.26
N LYS A 144 -14.84 9.55 13.60
CA LYS A 144 -16.12 9.81 14.31
C LYS A 144 -16.33 11.27 14.67
N GLU A 145 -15.32 11.89 15.28
CA GLU A 145 -15.42 13.24 15.84
C GLU A 145 -14.24 14.09 15.37
N ALA A 146 -14.50 15.37 15.07
CA ALA A 146 -13.44 16.31 14.76
C ALA A 146 -12.71 16.76 16.05
N PRO A 147 -11.38 16.97 16.04
CA PRO A 147 -10.47 16.64 14.93
C PRO A 147 -10.37 15.11 14.75
N TYR A 148 -10.47 14.65 13.49
CA TYR A 148 -10.48 13.21 13.17
C TYR A 148 -9.18 12.47 13.54
N PHE A 149 -8.14 13.23 13.89
CA PHE A 149 -6.84 12.74 14.32
C PHE A 149 -6.39 13.57 15.53
N LYS A 150 -6.66 13.10 16.76
CA LYS A 150 -6.39 13.84 17.99
C LYS A 150 -4.91 13.70 18.39
N VAL A 151 -4.21 14.83 18.41
CA VAL A 151 -2.84 14.96 18.96
C VAL A 151 -2.84 16.12 19.93
N GLU A 152 -2.29 15.88 21.11
CA GLU A 152 -2.08 16.92 22.11
C GLU A 152 -0.90 17.81 21.69
N LEU A 153 -1.22 18.87 20.95
CA LEU A 153 -0.24 19.85 20.51
C LEU A 153 0.01 20.92 21.59
N PRO A 154 1.28 21.14 21.99
CA PRO A 154 1.70 22.27 22.80
C PRO A 154 1.28 23.63 22.23
N GLU A 155 1.07 24.61 23.12
CA GLU A 155 0.56 25.93 22.75
C GLU A 155 1.47 26.66 21.77
N ASP A 156 2.79 26.48 21.86
CA ASP A 156 3.76 27.09 20.94
C ASP A 156 3.56 26.62 19.49
N MET A 157 3.16 25.36 19.27
CA MET A 157 2.92 24.83 17.92
C MET A 157 1.61 25.33 17.30
N ARG A 158 0.64 25.73 18.15
CA ARG A 158 -0.65 26.30 17.73
C ARG A 158 -0.55 27.79 17.45
N THR A 159 0.29 28.50 18.22
CA THR A 159 0.36 29.97 18.21
C THR A 159 1.52 30.53 17.40
N ARG A 160 2.55 29.74 17.07
CA ARG A 160 3.70 30.20 16.30
C ARG A 160 3.88 29.39 15.02
N PRO A 161 4.16 30.03 13.87
CA PRO A 161 4.44 29.32 12.65
C PRO A 161 5.70 28.46 12.79
N GLY A 162 5.63 27.23 12.30
CA GLY A 162 6.75 26.29 12.30
C GLY A 162 6.90 25.54 10.97
N THR A 163 8.04 24.92 10.76
CA THR A 163 8.25 23.98 9.65
C THR A 163 8.36 22.57 10.21
N TYR A 164 7.40 21.71 9.87
CA TYR A 164 7.30 20.36 10.41
C TYR A 164 7.63 19.32 9.33
N VAL A 165 8.41 18.33 9.71
CA VAL A 165 8.95 17.31 8.81
C VAL A 165 8.52 15.94 9.30
N THR A 166 8.06 15.06 8.41
CA THR A 166 7.79 13.66 8.72
C THR A 166 8.63 12.73 7.86
N MET A 167 8.87 11.51 8.34
CA MET A 167 9.69 10.51 7.65
C MET A 167 9.03 9.13 7.50
N SER A 168 7.79 8.99 7.97
CA SER A 168 7.02 7.75 7.84
C SER A 168 6.35 7.65 6.47
N SER A 169 5.97 6.43 6.09
CA SER A 169 5.19 6.18 4.86
C SER A 169 3.81 6.85 4.89
N ILE A 170 3.24 7.02 6.09
CA ILE A 170 2.06 7.85 6.31
C ILE A 170 2.58 9.24 6.66
N SER A 171 2.20 10.26 5.90
CA SER A 171 2.71 11.62 6.11
C SER A 171 2.17 12.30 7.37
N TYR A 172 1.11 11.75 7.98
CA TYR A 172 0.35 12.30 9.11
C TYR A 172 -0.12 13.75 8.90
N ALA A 173 -0.38 14.14 7.65
CA ALA A 173 -0.81 15.50 7.30
C ALA A 173 -2.14 15.95 7.96
N LEU A 174 -2.89 15.03 8.59
CA LEU A 174 -4.07 15.36 9.41
C LEU A 174 -3.72 16.13 10.70
N ILE A 175 -2.44 16.16 11.09
CA ILE A 175 -1.95 17.01 12.19
C ILE A 175 -1.83 18.47 11.73
N ALA A 176 -1.52 18.71 10.45
CA ALA A 176 -1.21 20.05 9.94
C ALA A 176 -2.32 21.11 10.20
N PRO A 177 -3.62 20.82 10.04
CA PRO A 177 -4.69 21.78 10.34
C PRO A 177 -4.82 22.16 11.83
N GLN A 178 -4.16 21.44 12.73
CA GLN A 178 -4.18 21.71 14.17
C GLN A 178 -3.00 22.61 14.62
N LEU A 179 -2.06 22.89 13.72
CA LEU A 179 -0.91 23.77 13.93
C LEU A 179 -1.28 25.22 13.58
N HIS A 180 -0.37 26.16 13.87
CA HIS A 180 -0.52 27.54 13.41
C HIS A 180 -0.74 27.60 11.88
N PRO A 181 -1.70 28.41 11.35
CA PRO A 181 -2.08 28.40 9.93
C PRO A 181 -0.94 28.71 8.95
N ASP A 182 0.05 29.51 9.36
CA ASP A 182 1.23 29.83 8.56
C ASP A 182 2.35 28.78 8.64
N SER A 183 2.07 27.63 9.27
CA SER A 183 3.03 26.52 9.36
C SER A 183 3.18 25.76 8.05
N SER A 184 4.34 25.13 7.86
CA SER A 184 4.62 24.27 6.72
C SER A 184 4.71 22.80 7.15
N TRP A 185 4.17 21.88 6.33
CA TRP A 185 4.25 20.44 6.55
C TRP A 185 4.95 19.77 5.38
N LEU A 186 6.02 19.03 5.65
CA LEU A 186 6.83 18.34 4.65
C LEU A 186 7.01 16.87 5.04
N SER A 187 7.13 15.99 4.04
CA SER A 187 7.48 14.59 4.27
C SER A 187 8.73 14.25 3.48
N VAL A 188 9.81 13.83 4.15
CA VAL A 188 11.07 13.50 3.46
C VAL A 188 10.96 12.27 2.57
N THR A 189 10.00 11.37 2.84
CA THR A 189 9.76 10.17 2.04
C THR A 189 9.33 10.45 0.60
N THR A 190 8.77 11.63 0.35
CA THR A 190 8.37 12.07 -1.00
C THR A 190 9.30 13.12 -1.59
N LEU A 191 10.30 13.57 -0.83
CA LEU A 191 11.28 14.54 -1.31
C LEU A 191 12.39 13.84 -2.10
N THR A 192 12.79 14.44 -3.21
CA THR A 192 14.05 14.09 -3.86
C THR A 192 15.22 14.49 -2.97
N THR A 193 16.22 13.63 -2.91
CA THR A 193 17.50 13.90 -2.27
C THR A 193 18.37 14.91 -3.03
N ASP A 194 18.09 15.10 -4.32
CA ASP A 194 18.64 16.17 -5.14
C ASP A 194 17.74 17.41 -5.06
N ARG A 195 18.24 18.45 -4.41
CA ARG A 195 17.51 19.69 -4.09
C ARG A 195 17.36 20.62 -5.28
N HIS A 196 18.25 20.52 -6.26
CA HIS A 196 18.31 21.48 -7.37
C HIS A 196 17.56 20.96 -8.59
N LYS A 197 17.48 19.64 -8.76
CA LYS A 197 16.90 18.98 -9.93
C LYS A 197 15.39 19.20 -10.09
N THR A 198 14.62 19.27 -9.00
CA THR A 198 13.15 19.40 -9.09
C THR A 198 12.66 20.69 -8.44
N ALA A 199 11.54 21.22 -8.95
CA ALA A 199 10.88 22.38 -8.36
C ALA A 199 10.42 22.13 -6.90
N VAL A 200 9.97 20.90 -6.62
CA VAL A 200 9.57 20.47 -5.26
C VAL A 200 10.78 20.47 -4.33
N GLY A 201 11.92 19.93 -4.77
CA GLY A 201 13.17 19.94 -4.00
C GLY A 201 13.63 21.35 -3.66
N ARG A 202 13.56 22.28 -4.63
CA ARG A 202 13.91 23.69 -4.41
C ARG A 202 12.96 24.37 -3.42
N ARG A 203 11.65 24.14 -3.55
CA ARG A 203 10.65 24.69 -2.61
C ARG A 203 10.85 24.15 -1.19
N ALA A 204 11.10 22.85 -1.05
CA ALA A 204 11.37 22.24 0.25
C ALA A 204 12.62 22.84 0.90
N HIS A 205 13.69 23.06 0.14
CA HIS A 205 14.90 23.71 0.65
C HIS A 205 14.62 25.12 1.20
N VAL A 206 13.85 25.93 0.48
CA VAL A 206 13.46 27.28 0.92
C VAL A 206 12.63 27.24 2.20
N LEU A 207 11.75 26.25 2.37
CA LEU A 207 10.97 26.10 3.60
C LEU A 207 11.87 25.70 4.78
N LEU A 208 12.73 24.70 4.57
CA LEU A 208 13.66 24.20 5.59
C LEU A 208 14.71 25.24 6.00
N SER A 209 15.05 26.22 5.14
CA SER A 209 16.02 27.28 5.47
C SER A 209 15.42 28.48 6.20
N LYS A 210 14.08 28.63 6.24
CA LYS A 210 13.41 29.81 6.79
C LYS A 210 13.16 29.76 8.30
N ALA A 211 13.02 28.56 8.86
CA ALA A 211 12.71 28.33 10.26
C ALA A 211 13.45 27.09 10.74
N MET A 212 13.66 26.95 12.06
CA MET A 212 14.18 25.70 12.61
C MET A 212 13.14 24.59 12.40
N PRO A 213 13.43 23.57 11.57
CA PRO A 213 12.47 22.52 11.31
C PRO A 213 12.30 21.62 12.55
N GLN A 214 11.13 21.02 12.71
CA GLN A 214 10.85 20.02 13.74
C GLN A 214 10.43 18.71 13.08
N LEU A 215 11.06 17.61 13.46
CA LEU A 215 10.65 16.26 13.10
C LEU A 215 9.41 15.88 13.89
N ILE A 216 8.40 15.31 13.23
CA ILE A 216 7.28 14.62 13.84
C ILE A 216 7.28 13.18 13.32
N VAL A 217 7.50 12.23 14.22
CA VAL A 217 7.57 10.79 13.91
C VAL A 217 6.79 10.02 14.97
N PRO A 218 6.01 8.98 14.61
CA PRO A 218 5.31 8.17 15.62
C PRO A 218 6.31 7.54 16.60
N VAL A 219 5.91 7.43 17.86
CA VAL A 219 6.67 6.71 18.89
C VAL A 219 6.85 5.25 18.46
N ILE A 220 8.08 4.75 18.57
CA ILE A 220 8.40 3.32 18.39
C ILE A 220 8.62 2.75 19.80
N PRO A 221 7.67 1.96 20.34
CA PRO A 221 7.74 1.55 21.75
C PRO A 221 9.03 0.83 22.13
N GLU A 222 9.58 0.02 21.23
CA GLU A 222 10.83 -0.73 21.42
C GLU A 222 12.06 0.17 21.59
N HIS A 223 11.98 1.43 21.16
CA HIS A 223 13.06 2.41 21.24
C HIS A 223 12.66 3.66 22.07
N ALA A 224 11.67 3.50 22.96
CA ALA A 224 11.25 4.53 23.88
C ALA A 224 11.95 4.36 25.24
N THR A 225 12.48 5.44 25.81
CA THR A 225 12.99 5.47 27.18
C THR A 225 11.85 5.35 28.21
N ALA A 226 12.18 5.30 29.51
CA ALA A 226 11.18 5.30 30.57
C ALA A 226 10.25 6.54 30.52
N GLU A 227 10.77 7.67 30.03
CA GLU A 227 10.05 8.93 29.83
C GLU A 227 9.31 9.00 28.47
N SER A 228 9.27 7.88 27.73
CA SER A 228 8.66 7.78 26.38
C SER A 228 9.33 8.67 25.32
N LEU A 229 10.63 8.98 25.50
CA LEU A 229 11.45 9.72 24.54
C LEU A 229 12.27 8.74 23.65
N PRO A 230 12.76 9.15 22.47
CA PRO A 230 13.58 8.26 21.65
C PRO A 230 14.92 7.97 22.34
N ASP A 231 15.31 6.69 22.37
CA ASP A 231 16.64 6.29 22.83
C ASP A 231 17.73 6.66 21.80
N GLY A 232 19.00 6.39 22.16
CA GLY A 232 20.14 6.68 21.29
C GLY A 232 20.14 5.88 19.99
N GLU A 233 19.52 4.70 19.94
CA GLU A 233 19.42 3.87 18.73
C GLU A 233 18.37 4.41 17.76
N ALA A 234 17.18 4.76 18.26
CA ALA A 234 16.17 5.47 17.50
C ALA A 234 16.73 6.75 16.87
N ILE A 235 17.44 7.57 17.64
CA ILE A 235 18.05 8.80 17.12
C ILE A 235 19.06 8.52 16.00
N ARG A 236 19.88 7.47 16.12
CA ARG A 236 20.80 7.06 15.05
C ARG A 236 20.05 6.62 13.80
N GLY A 237 19.03 5.78 13.94
CA GLY A 237 18.20 5.31 12.81
C GLY A 237 17.45 6.46 12.12
N ILE A 238 16.87 7.37 12.89
CA ILE A 238 16.21 8.59 12.42
C ILE A 238 17.21 9.45 11.62
N ASN A 239 18.40 9.69 12.16
CA ASN A 239 19.41 10.51 11.48
C ASN A 239 19.92 9.87 10.18
N LEU A 240 20.04 8.54 10.14
CA LEU A 240 20.39 7.81 8.91
C LEU A 240 19.36 8.07 7.79
N LEU A 241 18.07 8.15 8.13
CA LEU A 241 16.99 8.44 7.17
C LEU A 241 16.92 9.93 6.78
N LEU A 242 17.33 10.84 7.67
CA LEU A 242 17.30 12.29 7.43
C LEU A 242 18.54 12.83 6.72
N GLU A 243 19.69 12.18 6.89
CA GLU A 243 20.97 12.61 6.31
C GLU A 243 20.91 12.84 4.79
N PRO A 244 20.23 11.98 3.98
CA PRO A 244 20.07 12.24 2.55
C PRO A 244 19.37 13.58 2.23
N HIS A 245 18.64 14.13 3.20
CA HIS A 245 17.96 15.41 3.10
C HIS A 245 18.69 16.52 3.88
N ALA A 246 19.98 16.32 4.22
CA ALA A 246 20.79 17.18 5.10
C ALA A 246 20.03 17.69 6.32
N LEU A 247 19.23 16.80 6.89
CA LEU A 247 18.56 17.00 8.16
C LEU A 247 19.22 16.08 9.17
N ALA A 248 19.28 16.51 10.42
CA ALA A 248 19.58 15.64 11.54
C ALA A 248 18.86 16.18 12.78
N VAL A 249 18.48 15.30 13.70
CA VAL A 249 18.03 15.69 15.03
C VAL A 249 19.16 16.42 15.75
N ASP A 250 18.79 17.46 16.49
CA ASP A 250 19.73 18.24 17.29
C ASP A 250 20.43 17.38 18.37
N GLN A 251 21.63 17.77 18.77
CA GLN A 251 22.46 17.03 19.73
C GLN A 251 22.90 17.97 20.86
N PRO A 252 22.50 17.74 22.12
CA PRO A 252 21.69 16.61 22.59
C PRO A 252 20.24 16.67 22.09
N PRO A 253 19.55 15.52 21.92
CA PRO A 253 18.19 15.49 21.39
C PRO A 253 17.22 16.10 22.41
N ASN A 254 16.73 17.31 22.11
CA ASN A 254 15.67 17.96 22.90
C ASN A 254 14.28 17.60 22.36
N CYS A 255 13.98 16.30 22.31
CA CYS A 255 12.70 15.79 21.84
C CYS A 255 11.62 15.93 22.92
N ARG A 256 10.38 16.15 22.50
CA ARG A 256 9.20 16.08 23.37
C ARG A 256 8.18 15.08 22.82
N LEU A 257 7.41 14.48 23.72
CA LEU A 257 6.29 13.62 23.37
C LEU A 257 5.05 14.46 23.06
N LEU A 258 4.36 14.11 21.98
CA LEU A 258 3.04 14.60 21.61
C LEU A 258 2.04 13.43 21.75
N PRO A 259 1.33 13.31 22.88
CA PRO A 259 0.35 12.25 23.07
C PRO A 259 -0.71 12.24 21.98
N SER A 260 -1.17 11.04 21.59
CA SER A 260 -2.23 10.89 20.60
C SER A 260 -3.20 9.79 20.99
N GLU A 261 -4.40 10.19 21.42
CA GLU A 261 -5.54 9.28 21.63
C GLU A 261 -5.84 8.45 20.38
N SER A 262 -5.70 9.08 19.23
CA SER A 262 -5.86 8.42 17.94
C SER A 262 -4.87 7.25 17.82
N LEU A 263 -3.55 7.48 17.89
CA LEU A 263 -2.59 6.37 17.82
C LEU A 263 -2.77 5.34 18.93
N ALA A 264 -3.21 5.76 20.13
CA ALA A 264 -3.51 4.85 21.22
C ALA A 264 -4.62 3.84 20.87
N SER A 265 -5.57 4.22 20.02
CA SER A 265 -6.64 3.35 19.54
C SER A 265 -6.22 2.41 18.39
N SER A 266 -5.03 2.57 17.83
CA SER A 266 -4.57 1.74 16.72
C SER A 266 -4.31 0.30 17.17
N PRO A 267 -4.66 -0.73 16.36
CA PRO A 267 -4.44 -2.13 16.72
C PRO A 267 -2.97 -2.45 17.06
N ALA A 268 -2.03 -1.86 16.30
CA ALA A 268 -0.60 -2.05 16.52
C ALA A 268 -0.16 -1.57 17.92
N PHE A 269 -0.62 -0.38 18.35
CA PHE A 269 -0.30 0.12 19.68
C PHE A 269 -1.01 -0.69 20.77
N GLN A 270 -2.27 -1.08 20.57
CA GLN A 270 -3.00 -1.92 21.53
C GLN A 270 -2.29 -3.26 21.76
N GLN A 271 -1.75 -3.87 20.70
CA GLN A 271 -0.95 -5.08 20.81
C GLN A 271 0.36 -4.83 21.60
N ALA A 272 1.11 -3.78 21.28
CA ALA A 272 2.35 -3.44 21.99
C ALA A 272 2.11 -3.16 23.48
N ARG A 273 0.99 -2.48 23.80
CA ARG A 273 0.54 -2.24 25.18
C ARG A 273 0.17 -3.53 25.90
N ALA A 274 -0.54 -4.45 25.24
CA ALA A 274 -0.92 -5.74 25.83
C ALA A 274 0.31 -6.60 26.18
N THR A 275 1.42 -6.46 25.42
CA THR A 275 2.70 -7.11 25.72
C THR A 275 3.54 -6.39 26.77
N GLY A 276 3.08 -5.24 27.31
CA GLY A 276 3.83 -4.44 28.29
C GLY A 276 4.96 -3.59 27.70
N ASN A 277 5.08 -3.53 26.37
CA ASN A 277 6.18 -2.85 25.67
C ASN A 277 5.88 -1.36 25.39
N ALA A 278 4.67 -0.88 25.64
CA ALA A 278 4.26 0.49 25.31
C ALA A 278 3.47 1.16 26.44
N THR A 279 3.94 2.31 26.91
CA THR A 279 3.29 3.11 27.95
C THR A 279 2.47 4.26 27.37
N VAL A 280 2.95 4.93 26.31
CA VAL A 280 2.26 6.08 25.70
C VAL A 280 2.29 6.03 24.17
N ALA A 281 1.12 6.25 23.55
CA ALA A 281 1.01 6.41 22.11
C ALA A 281 1.10 7.88 21.74
N GLY A 282 1.87 8.20 20.71
CA GLY A 282 2.03 9.59 20.30
C GLY A 282 3.07 9.75 19.23
N PHE A 283 3.61 10.97 19.16
CA PHE A 283 4.69 11.34 18.28
C PHE A 283 5.85 11.90 19.08
N TRP A 284 7.08 11.64 18.63
CA TRP A 284 8.22 12.44 19.04
C TRP A 284 8.27 13.69 18.16
N ALA A 285 8.31 14.84 18.82
CA ALA A 285 8.62 16.12 18.20
C ALA A 285 10.06 16.51 18.55
N CYS A 286 10.97 16.42 17.57
CA CYS A 286 12.40 16.65 17.78
C CYS A 286 12.88 17.84 16.93
N PRO A 287 13.59 18.82 17.51
CA PRO A 287 14.24 19.87 16.73
C PRO A 287 15.22 19.28 15.70
N LEU A 288 15.19 19.82 14.48
CA LEU A 288 16.08 19.43 13.40
C LEU A 288 17.07 20.55 13.10
N ARG A 289 18.31 20.18 12.78
CA ARG A 289 19.32 21.06 12.21
C ARG A 289 19.27 20.98 10.68
N TYR A 290 19.37 22.14 10.05
CA TYR A 290 19.42 22.26 8.60
C TYR A 290 20.22 23.48 8.15
N PRO A 291 21.07 23.38 7.10
CA PRO A 291 21.56 22.12 6.54
C PRO A 291 22.63 21.51 7.45
N VAL A 292 22.65 20.18 7.59
CA VAL A 292 23.84 19.50 8.13
C VAL A 292 24.83 19.18 7.00
N ALA A 293 26.13 19.14 7.31
CA ALA A 293 27.10 18.65 6.34
C ALA A 293 26.74 17.19 6.02
N VAL A 294 26.34 16.93 4.78
CA VAL A 294 26.07 15.57 4.35
C VAL A 294 27.41 14.93 4.07
N SER A 295 27.84 14.02 4.94
CA SER A 295 28.99 13.16 4.67
C SER A 295 28.56 12.07 3.71
N ARG A 296 28.06 12.48 2.54
CA ARG A 296 27.78 11.55 1.46
C ARG A 296 29.14 11.05 0.98
N PRO A 297 29.47 9.75 1.08
CA PRO A 297 30.13 9.18 -0.08
C PRO A 297 29.28 9.60 -1.27
N LYS A 298 29.88 10.23 -2.28
CA LYS A 298 29.20 10.53 -3.55
C LYS A 298 28.35 9.30 -3.87
N ILE A 299 27.18 9.48 -4.48
CA ILE A 299 26.48 8.40 -5.20
C ILE A 299 27.33 7.96 -6.41
N SER A 300 28.66 7.90 -6.26
CA SER A 300 29.52 6.89 -6.82
C SER A 300 28.92 5.57 -6.37
N GLN A 301 28.14 4.96 -7.27
CA GLN A 301 27.81 3.53 -7.31
C GLN A 301 27.81 2.86 -5.94
N THR A 302 26.63 2.61 -5.38
CA THR A 302 26.52 1.78 -4.17
C THR A 302 27.35 0.51 -4.36
N ARG A 303 27.84 -0.09 -3.27
CA ARG A 303 28.80 -1.21 -3.36
C ARG A 303 28.27 -2.32 -4.27
N PHE A 304 26.95 -2.49 -4.31
CA PHE A 304 26.26 -3.49 -5.11
C PHE A 304 25.46 -2.94 -6.30
N ASP A 305 25.70 -1.71 -6.76
CA ASP A 305 24.96 -1.10 -7.88
C ASP A 305 25.06 -1.92 -9.17
N ALA A 306 26.23 -2.51 -9.43
CA ALA A 306 26.41 -3.42 -10.57
C ALA A 306 25.54 -4.69 -10.44
N VAL A 307 25.41 -5.24 -9.22
CA VAL A 307 24.58 -6.42 -8.93
C VAL A 307 23.11 -6.07 -9.15
N PHE A 308 22.64 -4.95 -8.61
CA PHE A 308 21.27 -4.52 -8.82
C PHE A 308 20.93 -4.30 -10.30
N ARG A 309 21.79 -3.58 -11.05
CA ARG A 309 21.62 -3.41 -12.50
C ARG A 309 21.57 -4.76 -13.21
N LYS A 310 22.37 -5.74 -12.78
CA LYS A 310 22.33 -7.08 -13.34
C LYS A 310 21.00 -7.78 -13.04
N VAL A 311 20.48 -7.70 -11.81
CA VAL A 311 19.14 -8.22 -11.45
C VAL A 311 18.03 -7.56 -12.28
N GLU A 312 18.13 -6.25 -12.52
CA GLU A 312 17.19 -5.50 -13.37
C GLU A 312 17.15 -6.04 -14.81
N THR A 313 18.26 -6.58 -15.32
CA THR A 313 18.29 -7.24 -16.64
C THR A 313 17.68 -8.64 -16.64
N ILE A 314 17.59 -9.34 -15.48
CA ILE A 314 17.04 -10.69 -15.39
C ILE A 314 15.51 -10.65 -15.51
N CYS A 315 14.84 -9.79 -14.73
CA CYS A 315 13.39 -9.63 -14.76
C CYS A 315 12.99 -8.14 -14.85
N PRO A 316 13.20 -7.48 -16.01
CA PRO A 316 12.97 -6.04 -16.16
C PRO A 316 11.53 -5.61 -15.92
N ARG A 317 10.56 -6.53 -16.05
CA ARG A 317 9.16 -6.29 -15.71
C ARG A 317 8.98 -5.89 -14.25
N PHE A 318 9.66 -6.58 -13.32
CA PHE A 318 9.50 -6.39 -11.86
C PHE A 318 10.61 -5.55 -11.24
N PHE A 319 11.79 -5.55 -11.85
CA PHE A 319 12.96 -4.81 -11.42
C PHE A 319 13.32 -3.76 -12.48
N ARG A 320 12.49 -2.71 -12.59
CA ARG A 320 12.65 -1.69 -13.63
C ARG A 320 13.82 -0.75 -13.31
N PRO A 321 14.78 -0.56 -14.24
CA PRO A 321 15.84 0.43 -14.07
C PRO A 321 15.28 1.84 -13.88
N GLY A 322 15.88 2.62 -12.98
CA GLY A 322 15.56 4.05 -12.79
C GLY A 322 14.29 4.35 -11.99
N GLU A 323 13.46 3.35 -11.68
CA GLU A 323 12.26 3.49 -10.83
C GLU A 323 12.52 3.09 -9.37
N ALA A 324 13.77 2.75 -9.02
CA ALA A 324 14.11 2.16 -7.73
C ALA A 324 14.86 3.14 -6.80
N SER A 325 14.68 2.94 -5.49
CA SER A 325 15.47 3.61 -4.45
C SER A 325 16.41 2.60 -3.79
N THR A 326 17.69 2.95 -3.62
CA THR A 326 18.66 2.11 -2.91
C THR A 326 18.98 2.73 -1.57
N GLN A 327 18.99 1.90 -0.52
CA GLN A 327 19.40 2.30 0.82
C GLN A 327 20.31 1.24 1.44
N ALA A 328 21.26 1.68 2.25
CA ALA A 328 22.02 0.78 3.11
C ALA A 328 21.09 0.20 4.19
N ILE A 329 21.33 -1.05 4.57
CA ILE A 329 20.65 -1.74 5.67
C ILE A 329 21.70 -2.39 6.56
N HIS A 330 21.30 -2.85 7.75
CA HIS A 330 22.19 -3.64 8.58
C HIS A 330 22.59 -4.93 7.85
N GLY A 331 23.87 -5.12 7.58
CA GLY A 331 24.38 -6.29 6.89
C GLY A 331 24.24 -6.28 5.37
N GLY A 332 24.04 -5.12 4.71
CA GLY A 332 23.98 -5.06 3.25
C GLY A 332 23.37 -3.79 2.65
N GLU A 333 22.84 -3.92 1.43
CA GLU A 333 22.07 -2.89 0.73
C GLU A 333 20.72 -3.45 0.27
N MET A 334 19.70 -2.60 0.22
CA MET A 334 18.38 -2.93 -0.31
C MET A 334 17.99 -1.94 -1.41
N ARG A 335 17.44 -2.45 -2.50
CA ARG A 335 16.82 -1.68 -3.58
C ARG A 335 15.32 -1.95 -3.64
N GLU A 336 14.50 -0.92 -3.47
CA GLU A 336 13.03 -0.99 -3.49
C GLU A 336 12.46 -0.48 -4.81
N TYR A 337 11.56 -1.27 -5.39
CA TYR A 337 10.86 -1.01 -6.65
C TYR A 337 9.37 -0.83 -6.38
N PHE A 338 8.95 0.42 -6.12
CA PHE A 338 7.61 0.74 -5.62
C PHE A 338 6.48 0.34 -6.58
N GLU A 339 6.66 0.52 -7.89
CA GLU A 339 5.65 0.23 -8.92
C GLU A 339 5.31 -1.27 -9.04
N ALA A 340 6.24 -2.13 -8.59
CA ALA A 340 6.14 -3.57 -8.64
C ALA A 340 5.95 -4.23 -7.25
N ASP A 341 6.00 -3.45 -6.17
CA ASP A 341 6.01 -3.97 -4.79
C ASP A 341 7.15 -4.96 -4.51
N MET A 342 8.31 -4.73 -5.12
CA MET A 342 9.46 -5.62 -5.00
C MET A 342 10.59 -4.96 -4.23
N LYS A 343 11.36 -5.77 -3.53
CA LYS A 343 12.63 -5.41 -2.91
C LYS A 343 13.68 -6.39 -3.36
N VAL A 344 14.90 -5.92 -3.60
CA VAL A 344 16.09 -6.74 -3.80
C VAL A 344 17.05 -6.42 -2.68
N TYR A 345 17.62 -7.44 -2.06
CA TYR A 345 18.61 -7.32 -0.99
C TYR A 345 19.92 -7.90 -1.50
N VAL A 346 21.02 -7.22 -1.21
CA VAL A 346 22.37 -7.75 -1.40
C VAL A 346 23.08 -7.64 -0.06
N MET A 347 23.31 -8.79 0.56
CA MET A 347 23.86 -8.90 1.90
C MET A 347 25.39 -8.89 1.87
N ASP A 348 26.02 -8.60 3.01
CA ASP A 348 27.48 -8.58 3.19
C ASP A 348 28.13 -9.96 2.98
N ASP A 349 27.39 -11.03 3.22
CA ASP A 349 27.78 -12.42 2.94
C ASP A 349 27.61 -12.80 1.45
N GLU A 350 27.44 -11.79 0.59
CA GLU A 350 27.26 -11.90 -0.85
C GLU A 350 25.98 -12.63 -1.29
N VAL A 351 25.01 -12.84 -0.40
CA VAL A 351 23.71 -13.41 -0.78
C VAL A 351 22.82 -12.34 -1.42
N VAL A 352 22.23 -12.68 -2.58
CA VAL A 352 21.27 -11.84 -3.30
C VAL A 352 19.87 -12.43 -3.16
N LEU A 353 18.94 -11.63 -2.65
CA LEU A 353 17.56 -12.02 -2.39
C LEU A 353 16.59 -11.06 -3.08
N TYR A 354 15.39 -11.52 -3.40
CA TYR A 354 14.25 -10.64 -3.65
C TYR A 354 13.12 -10.91 -2.67
N ARG A 355 12.24 -9.93 -2.47
CA ARG A 355 11.02 -10.11 -1.69
C ARG A 355 9.89 -9.35 -2.35
N TYR A 356 8.78 -10.03 -2.56
CA TYR A 356 7.52 -9.36 -2.86
C TYR A 356 6.94 -8.82 -1.55
N LYS A 357 6.39 -7.60 -1.55
CA LYS A 357 5.93 -6.92 -0.33
C LYS A 357 5.03 -7.76 0.58
N ARG A 358 4.26 -8.70 0.01
CA ARG A 358 3.32 -9.56 0.74
C ARG A 358 3.83 -10.98 1.03
N SER A 359 5.00 -11.36 0.51
CA SER A 359 5.59 -12.65 0.86
C SER A 359 6.17 -12.57 2.28
N ILE A 360 6.00 -13.66 3.04
CA ILE A 360 6.50 -13.74 4.42
C ILE A 360 8.03 -13.71 4.39
N SER A 361 8.62 -14.53 3.54
CA SER A 361 10.06 -14.67 3.42
C SER A 361 10.60 -14.11 2.11
N PRO A 362 11.85 -13.62 2.09
CA PRO A 362 12.56 -13.35 0.85
C PRO A 362 12.89 -14.66 0.13
N SER A 363 12.97 -14.60 -1.19
CA SER A 363 13.40 -15.68 -2.07
C SER A 363 14.84 -15.44 -2.53
N ARG A 364 15.64 -16.49 -2.55
CA ARG A 364 17.05 -16.39 -2.98
C ARG A 364 17.14 -16.30 -4.50
N ILE A 365 17.91 -15.32 -4.99
CA ILE A 365 18.32 -15.22 -6.40
C ILE A 365 19.60 -16.03 -6.63
N GLY A 366 20.58 -15.90 -5.73
CA GLY A 366 21.89 -16.52 -5.84
C GLY A 366 22.91 -15.80 -4.96
N THR A 367 24.18 -15.95 -5.29
CA THR A 367 25.30 -15.15 -4.77
C THR A 367 25.63 -13.99 -5.72
N VAL A 368 26.38 -12.99 -5.24
CA VAL A 368 26.90 -11.89 -6.08
C VAL A 368 27.63 -12.44 -7.30
N ALA A 369 28.52 -13.43 -7.11
CA ALA A 369 29.27 -14.07 -8.19
C ALA A 369 28.35 -14.75 -9.22
N GLU A 370 27.30 -15.45 -8.79
CA GLU A 370 26.34 -16.10 -9.69
C GLU A 370 25.50 -15.10 -10.48
N VAL A 371 25.07 -14.00 -9.84
CA VAL A 371 24.30 -12.93 -10.51
C VAL A 371 25.17 -12.24 -11.55
N MET A 372 26.37 -11.82 -11.15
CA MET A 372 27.30 -11.13 -12.05
C MET A 372 27.76 -12.02 -13.21
N GLY A 373 28.00 -13.31 -12.93
CA GLY A 373 28.35 -14.32 -13.93
C GLY A 373 27.19 -14.80 -14.80
N GLY A 374 25.96 -14.30 -14.59
CA GLY A 374 24.78 -14.70 -15.38
C GLY A 374 24.29 -16.13 -15.13
N LYS A 375 24.73 -16.76 -14.04
CA LYS A 375 24.28 -18.10 -13.62
C LYS A 375 23.00 -18.05 -12.81
N ALA A 376 22.77 -16.96 -12.09
CA ALA A 376 21.54 -16.77 -11.33
C ALA A 376 20.32 -16.72 -12.25
N ARG A 377 19.23 -17.35 -11.81
CA ARG A 377 17.94 -17.35 -12.52
C ARG A 377 16.85 -16.91 -11.58
N VAL A 378 15.94 -16.10 -12.09
CA VAL A 378 14.69 -15.75 -11.43
C VAL A 378 13.58 -16.19 -12.37
N ASP A 379 12.62 -16.97 -11.86
CA ASP A 379 11.44 -17.31 -12.64
C ASP A 379 10.52 -16.08 -12.73
N CYS A 380 10.73 -15.26 -13.75
CA CYS A 380 9.90 -14.08 -13.97
C CYS A 380 8.45 -14.42 -14.35
N SER A 381 8.12 -15.68 -14.62
CA SER A 381 6.74 -16.10 -14.87
C SER A 381 6.03 -16.53 -13.58
N ASN A 382 6.79 -16.85 -12.54
CA ASN A 382 6.30 -17.31 -11.25
C ASN A 382 7.03 -16.62 -10.09
N ILE A 383 6.80 -15.31 -9.92
CA ILE A 383 7.34 -14.59 -8.77
C ILE A 383 6.60 -15.04 -7.51
N ARG A 384 7.33 -15.75 -6.64
CA ARG A 384 6.83 -16.24 -5.34
C ARG A 384 6.06 -15.16 -4.56
N GLY A 385 4.87 -15.50 -4.08
CA GLY A 385 3.95 -14.62 -3.36
C GLY A 385 3.14 -13.65 -4.23
N ARG A 386 3.42 -13.54 -5.53
CA ARG A 386 2.77 -12.59 -6.45
C ARG A 386 2.02 -13.27 -7.59
N SER A 387 2.74 -14.10 -8.35
CA SER A 387 2.25 -14.63 -9.63
C SER A 387 1.17 -15.68 -9.44
N GLY A 388 0.35 -15.85 -10.49
CA GLY A 388 -0.79 -16.76 -10.49
C GLY A 388 -2.03 -16.24 -9.78
N LEU A 389 -3.04 -17.11 -9.73
CA LEU A 389 -4.31 -16.86 -9.07
C LEU A 389 -4.14 -16.95 -7.56
N PRO A 390 -5.05 -16.35 -6.77
CA PRO A 390 -4.88 -16.27 -5.30
C PRO A 390 -4.61 -17.63 -4.63
N TRP A 391 -5.28 -18.69 -5.10
CA TRP A 391 -5.12 -20.07 -4.60
C TRP A 391 -3.87 -20.81 -5.12
N GLU A 392 -3.10 -20.21 -6.04
CA GLU A 392 -1.84 -20.77 -6.56
C GLU A 392 -0.62 -20.12 -5.89
N ARG A 393 -0.81 -19.03 -5.13
CA ARG A 393 0.28 -18.26 -4.56
C ARG A 393 0.91 -18.99 -3.38
N GLU A 394 2.21 -19.20 -3.48
CA GLU A 394 3.05 -19.58 -2.35
C GLU A 394 3.25 -18.36 -1.43
N LEU A 395 2.76 -18.43 -0.18
CA LEU A 395 2.92 -17.38 0.83
C LEU A 395 4.32 -17.38 1.48
#